data_AF-A0A815XR47-F1
#
_entry.id   AF-A0A815XR47-F1
#
_cell.length_a   1.000
_cell.length_b   1.000
_cell.length_c   1.000
_cell.angle_alpha   90.00
_cell.angle_beta   90.00
_cell.angle_gamma   90.00
#
_symmetry.space_group_name_H-M   'P 1'
#
loop_
_entity.id
_entity.type
_entity.pdbx_description
1 polymer ?
#
loop_
_entity_poly.entity_id
_entity_poly.type
_entity_poly.pdbx_seq_one_letter_code
_entity_poly.pdbx_strand_id
1 'polypeptide(L)'
;KLVPVEYNEDFDDKKEKGTVNKRLEHLKRRAYHSDILQEYKERYSDAPEEVYNSERSRFTQQNRAYKEKIAYEEEYLKRLPQTKRERLLLQRSMANNGNDIMDHLHDADVLFDDNFNGGTKKKGKMSRQTKKKMEKKKNKSMKRLKSRK
;
A
#
# COMPACT_ATOMS: atom_id res chain seq x y z
N LYS A 1 -6.76 28.53 -15.02
CA LYS A 1 -7.89 29.16 -14.29
C LYS A 1 -7.47 29.32 -12.83
N LEU A 2 -7.47 30.54 -12.30
CA LEU A 2 -7.20 30.80 -10.90
C LEU A 2 -8.46 30.44 -10.10
N VAL A 3 -8.32 29.57 -9.12
CA VAL A 3 -9.41 29.19 -8.20
C VAL A 3 -9.34 30.17 -7.03
N PRO A 4 -10.41 30.91 -6.71
CA PRO A 4 -10.46 31.75 -5.52
C PRO A 4 -10.22 30.90 -4.27
N VAL A 5 -9.27 31.33 -3.44
CA VAL A 5 -9.02 30.75 -2.11
C VAL A 5 -9.60 31.75 -1.11
N GLU A 6 -10.65 31.35 -0.39
CA GLU A 6 -11.22 32.14 0.69
C GLU A 6 -10.33 32.03 1.93
N TYR A 7 -9.69 33.14 2.32
CA TYR A 7 -8.88 33.23 3.54
C TYR A 7 -9.78 33.56 4.72
N ASN A 8 -10.45 32.55 5.27
CA ASN A 8 -11.07 32.62 6.58
C ASN A 8 -10.31 31.67 7.50
N GLU A 9 -9.85 32.13 8.66
CA GLU A 9 -9.10 31.29 9.63
C GLU A 9 -9.91 30.03 10.02
N ASP A 10 -11.23 30.15 10.13
CA ASP A 10 -12.15 29.02 10.38
C ASP A 10 -12.31 28.06 9.19
N PHE A 11 -12.05 28.51 7.96
CA PHE A 11 -12.19 27.69 6.75
C PHE A 11 -11.01 26.75 6.59
N ASP A 12 -9.79 27.21 6.90
CA ASP A 12 -8.59 26.38 6.89
C ASP A 12 -8.66 25.29 7.97
N ASP A 13 -9.10 25.63 9.19
CA ASP A 13 -9.34 24.65 10.27
C ASP A 13 -10.38 23.59 9.90
N LYS A 14 -11.48 23.99 9.25
CA LYS A 14 -12.52 23.05 8.78
C LYS A 14 -12.01 22.16 7.64
N LYS A 15 -11.20 22.71 6.74
CA LYS A 15 -10.62 21.97 5.62
C LYS A 15 -9.61 20.95 6.12
N GLU A 16 -8.73 21.32 7.04
CA GLU A 16 -7.79 20.40 7.67
C GLU A 16 -8.51 19.27 8.40
N LYS A 17 -9.48 19.59 9.26
CA LYS A 17 -10.34 18.60 9.94
C LYS A 17 -11.06 17.68 8.95
N GLY A 18 -11.57 18.24 7.85
CA GLY A 18 -12.22 17.48 6.78
C GLY A 18 -11.26 16.51 6.07
N THR A 19 -10.01 16.89 5.83
CA THR A 19 -9.01 16.00 5.22
C THR A 19 -8.55 14.90 6.17
N VAL A 20 -8.41 15.20 7.47
CA VAL A 20 -8.07 14.23 8.51
C VAL A 20 -9.20 13.21 8.65
N ASN A 21 -10.46 13.64 8.71
CA ASN A 21 -11.62 12.77 8.79
C ASN A 21 -11.74 11.84 7.58
N LYS A 22 -11.53 12.36 6.36
CA LYS A 22 -11.53 11.54 5.13
C LYS A 22 -10.42 10.48 5.15
N ARG A 23 -9.24 10.83 5.67
CA ARG A 23 -8.13 9.89 5.79
C ARG A 23 -8.42 8.81 6.83
N LEU A 24 -9.01 9.18 7.96
CA LEU A 24 -9.45 8.24 8.99
C LEU A 24 -10.51 7.28 8.46
N GLU A 25 -11.52 7.78 7.74
CA GLU A 25 -12.54 6.95 7.10
C GLU A 25 -11.92 5.96 6.11
N HIS A 26 -10.99 6.43 5.28
CA HIS A 26 -10.25 5.56 4.36
C HIS A 26 -9.44 4.50 5.12
N LEU A 27 -8.76 4.86 6.21
CA LEU A 27 -8.02 3.92 7.04
C LEU A 27 -8.95 2.88 7.68
N LYS A 28 -10.10 3.30 8.22
CA LYS A 28 -11.13 2.39 8.74
C LYS A 28 -11.64 1.45 7.67
N ARG A 29 -11.94 1.96 6.47
CA ARG A 29 -12.34 1.12 5.32
C ARG A 29 -11.25 0.11 4.96
N ARG A 30 -9.99 0.53 4.90
CA ARG A 30 -8.87 -0.38 4.62
C ARG A 30 -8.75 -1.45 5.70
N ALA A 31 -8.78 -1.04 6.97
CA ALA A 31 -8.65 -1.94 8.10
C ALA A 31 -9.84 -2.91 8.22
N TYR A 32 -11.04 -2.50 7.80
CA TYR A 32 -12.19 -3.40 7.68
C TYR A 32 -11.97 -4.52 6.65
N HIS A 33 -11.24 -4.20 5.58
CA HIS A 33 -10.85 -5.15 4.54
C HIS A 33 -9.45 -5.73 4.79
N SER A 34 -8.90 -5.59 6.01
CA SER A 34 -7.61 -6.18 6.36
C SER A 34 -7.76 -7.66 6.70
N ASP A 35 -6.66 -8.39 6.56
CA ASP A 35 -6.68 -9.84 6.68
C ASP A 35 -7.11 -10.35 8.07
N ILE A 36 -7.07 -9.56 9.15
CA ILE A 36 -7.55 -10.00 10.48
C ILE A 36 -9.04 -10.33 10.46
N LEU A 37 -9.85 -9.40 9.96
CA LEU A 37 -11.30 -9.59 9.94
C LEU A 37 -11.68 -10.67 8.93
N GLN A 38 -10.92 -10.77 7.84
CA GLN A 38 -11.11 -11.83 6.86
C GLN A 38 -10.74 -13.19 7.44
N GLU A 39 -9.60 -13.33 8.14
CA GLU A 39 -9.20 -14.57 8.83
C GLU A 39 -10.24 -14.96 9.88
N TYR A 40 -10.74 -13.99 10.65
CA TYR A 40 -11.81 -14.25 11.61
C TYR A 40 -13.06 -14.76 10.89
N LYS A 41 -13.48 -14.10 9.81
CA LYS A 41 -14.61 -14.54 9.00
C LYS A 41 -14.40 -15.96 8.45
N GLU A 42 -13.20 -16.27 7.96
CA GLU A 42 -12.84 -17.60 7.43
C GLU A 42 -12.86 -18.66 8.53
N ARG A 43 -12.34 -18.38 9.72
CA ARG A 43 -12.31 -19.31 10.85
C ARG A 43 -13.69 -19.72 11.38
N TYR A 44 -14.64 -18.78 11.35
CA TYR A 44 -16.03 -19.04 11.78
C TYR A 44 -16.97 -19.31 10.60
N SER A 45 -16.43 -19.43 9.39
CA SER A 45 -17.18 -19.79 8.21
C SER A 45 -17.07 -21.30 7.99
N ASP A 46 -18.21 -21.97 7.82
CA ASP A 46 -18.25 -23.40 7.46
C ASP A 46 -17.89 -23.66 5.98
N ALA A 47 -17.64 -22.61 5.19
CA ALA A 47 -17.22 -22.75 3.80
C ALA A 47 -15.79 -23.33 3.71
N PRO A 48 -15.54 -24.28 2.79
CA PRO A 48 -14.21 -24.90 2.66
C PRO A 48 -13.16 -23.90 2.19
N GLU A 49 -11.96 -23.97 2.78
CA GLU A 49 -10.80 -23.16 2.38
C GLU A 49 -10.11 -23.78 1.14
N GLU A 50 -9.86 -22.94 0.14
CA GLU A 50 -9.06 -23.32 -1.03
C GLU A 50 -7.57 -23.31 -0.66
N VAL A 51 -7.00 -24.50 -0.43
CA VAL A 51 -5.57 -24.64 -0.15
C VAL A 51 -4.77 -24.66 -1.46
N TYR A 52 -3.77 -23.80 -1.56
CA TYR A 52 -2.89 -23.71 -2.72
C TYR A 52 -1.48 -24.21 -2.38
N ASN A 53 -0.91 -25.02 -3.27
CA ASN A 53 0.42 -25.63 -3.09
C ASN A 53 1.60 -24.66 -3.19
N SER A 54 1.37 -23.38 -3.48
CA SER A 54 2.44 -22.39 -3.70
C SER A 54 2.13 -21.09 -2.97
N GLU A 55 3.09 -20.59 -2.20
CA GLU A 55 3.04 -19.28 -1.50
C GLU A 55 2.68 -18.12 -2.46
N ARG A 56 3.04 -18.26 -3.74
CA ARG A 56 2.65 -17.31 -4.80
C ARG A 56 1.15 -17.10 -4.91
N SER A 57 0.33 -18.08 -4.50
CA SER A 57 -1.13 -18.04 -4.66
C SER A 57 -1.79 -16.95 -3.82
N ARG A 58 -1.35 -16.77 -2.56
CA ARG A 58 -1.97 -15.79 -1.64
C ARG A 58 -1.82 -14.37 -2.18
N PHE A 59 -0.62 -14.00 -2.65
CA PHE A 59 -0.39 -12.68 -3.26
C PHE A 59 -1.22 -12.47 -4.53
N THR A 60 -1.35 -13.51 -5.36
CA THR A 60 -2.12 -13.43 -6.61
C THR A 60 -3.62 -13.32 -6.37
N GLN A 61 -4.14 -13.91 -5.28
CA GLN A 61 -5.55 -13.77 -4.92
C GLN A 61 -5.88 -12.41 -4.32
N GLN A 62 -5.02 -11.89 -3.45
CA GLN A 62 -5.23 -10.59 -2.81
C GLN A 62 -5.19 -9.44 -3.83
N ASN A 63 -4.42 -9.63 -4.92
CA ASN A 63 -4.30 -8.61 -5.95
C ASN A 63 -5.46 -8.69 -6.96
N ARG A 64 -6.46 -7.82 -6.78
CA ARG A 64 -7.58 -7.64 -7.72
C ARG A 64 -7.14 -7.49 -9.18
N ALA A 65 -6.09 -6.70 -9.44
CA ALA A 65 -5.60 -6.51 -10.81
C ALA A 65 -4.98 -7.79 -11.41
N TYR A 66 -4.44 -8.68 -10.57
CA TYR A 66 -3.95 -9.97 -11.03
C TYR A 66 -5.08 -10.93 -11.34
N LYS A 67 -6.14 -10.95 -10.51
CA LYS A 67 -7.39 -11.70 -10.80
C LYS A 67 -8.02 -11.26 -12.11
N GLU A 68 -8.17 -9.95 -12.33
CA GLU A 68 -8.72 -9.38 -13.58
C GLU A 68 -7.85 -9.74 -14.79
N LYS A 69 -6.52 -9.74 -14.63
CA LYS A 69 -5.60 -10.19 -15.68
C LYS A 69 -5.81 -11.67 -16.04
N ILE A 70 -5.92 -12.54 -15.04
CA ILE A 70 -6.18 -13.97 -15.28
C ILE A 70 -7.51 -14.15 -16.00
N ALA A 71 -8.58 -13.51 -15.49
CA ALA A 71 -9.92 -13.61 -16.08
C ALA A 71 -9.92 -13.22 -17.57
N TYR A 72 -9.21 -12.14 -17.94
CA TYR A 72 -9.05 -11.76 -19.34
C TYR A 72 -8.26 -12.81 -20.15
N GLU A 73 -7.16 -13.34 -19.61
CA GLU A 73 -6.35 -14.34 -20.29
C GLU A 73 -7.15 -15.63 -20.55
N GLU A 74 -8.02 -16.02 -19.62
CA GLU A 74 -8.92 -17.18 -19.72
C GLU A 74 -10.07 -16.93 -20.69
N GLU A 75 -10.72 -15.76 -20.63
CA GLU A 75 -11.83 -15.38 -21.51
C GLU A 75 -11.42 -15.36 -22.99
N TYR A 76 -10.23 -14.83 -23.29
CA TYR A 76 -9.73 -14.71 -24.66
C TYR A 76 -8.71 -15.79 -25.03
N LEU A 77 -8.46 -16.75 -24.13
CA LEU A 77 -7.48 -17.84 -24.30
C LEU A 77 -6.10 -17.33 -24.78
N LYS A 78 -5.70 -16.14 -24.32
CA LYS A 78 -4.50 -15.43 -24.77
C LYS A 78 -3.70 -14.88 -23.60
N ARG A 79 -2.43 -15.24 -23.54
CA ARG A 79 -1.52 -14.77 -22.50
C ARG A 79 -1.02 -13.34 -22.76
N LEU A 80 -1.06 -12.47 -21.74
CA LEU A 80 -0.48 -11.14 -21.84
C LEU A 80 1.04 -11.15 -21.58
N PRO A 81 1.81 -10.34 -22.31
CA PRO A 81 3.21 -10.14 -21.99
C PRO A 81 3.35 -9.45 -20.62
N GLN A 82 4.32 -9.91 -19.83
CA GLN A 82 4.64 -9.28 -18.54
C GLN A 82 5.68 -8.19 -18.71
N THR A 83 5.41 -7.01 -18.15
CA THR A 83 6.40 -5.92 -18.12
C THR A 83 7.54 -6.24 -17.14
N LYS A 84 8.72 -5.64 -17.36
CA LYS A 84 9.86 -5.76 -16.41
C LYS A 84 9.48 -5.27 -15.01
N ARG A 85 8.59 -4.28 -14.93
CA ARG A 85 8.09 -3.72 -13.66
C ARG A 85 7.24 -4.74 -12.91
N GLU A 86 6.30 -5.41 -13.58
CA GLU A 86 5.48 -6.48 -12.99
C GLU A 86 6.34 -7.61 -12.46
N ARG A 87 7.35 -8.03 -13.23
CA ARG A 87 8.27 -9.08 -12.80
C ARG A 87 9.01 -8.72 -11.51
N LEU A 88 9.51 -7.48 -11.41
CA LEU A 88 10.19 -7.00 -10.21
C LEU A 88 9.23 -6.90 -9.01
N LEU A 89 8.00 -6.43 -9.23
CA LEU A 89 6.98 -6.36 -8.18
C LEU A 89 6.64 -7.76 -7.65
N LEU A 90 6.48 -8.73 -8.54
CA LEU A 90 6.24 -10.12 -8.19
C LEU A 90 7.44 -10.72 -7.43
N GLN A 91 8.68 -10.44 -7.85
CA GLN A 91 9.86 -10.89 -7.12
C GLN A 91 9.93 -10.29 -5.72
N ARG A 92 9.57 -9.01 -5.57
CA ARG A 92 9.53 -8.32 -4.28
C ARG A 92 8.43 -8.87 -3.38
N SER A 93 7.27 -9.22 -3.93
CA SER A 93 6.20 -9.81 -3.11
C SER A 93 6.61 -11.16 -2.56
N MET A 94 7.23 -12.03 -3.35
CA MET A 94 7.75 -13.33 -2.87
C MET A 94 8.75 -13.17 -1.71
N ALA A 95 9.55 -12.10 -1.69
CA ALA A 95 10.54 -11.87 -0.64
C ALA A 95 9.95 -11.29 0.66
N ASN A 96 8.71 -10.79 0.65
CA ASN A 96 8.11 -10.09 1.78
C ASN A 96 7.11 -10.94 2.58
N ASN A 97 6.99 -12.24 2.31
CA ASN A 97 6.02 -13.17 2.93
C ASN A 97 6.15 -13.34 4.46
N GLY A 98 6.99 -12.56 5.15
CA GLY A 98 7.38 -12.82 6.53
C GLY A 98 6.77 -11.91 7.61
N ASN A 99 6.11 -10.79 7.27
CA ASN A 99 5.78 -9.77 8.28
C ASN A 99 4.36 -9.16 8.17
N ASP A 100 3.35 -9.95 7.82
CA ASP A 100 1.96 -9.45 7.74
C ASP A 100 1.38 -9.12 9.13
N ILE A 101 1.87 -9.78 10.19
CA ILE A 101 1.44 -9.59 11.59
C ILE A 101 1.53 -8.13 12.05
N MET A 102 2.57 -7.39 11.62
CA MET A 102 2.78 -6.01 12.06
C MET A 102 1.83 -5.02 11.37
N ASP A 103 1.46 -5.32 10.13
CA ASP A 103 0.48 -4.53 9.38
C ASP A 103 -0.93 -4.80 9.90
N HIS A 104 -1.22 -6.05 10.28
CA HIS A 104 -2.45 -6.46 10.98
C HIS A 104 -2.64 -5.71 12.30
N LEU A 105 -1.62 -5.66 13.16
CA LEU A 105 -1.70 -4.95 14.44
C LEU A 105 -2.05 -3.46 14.27
N HIS A 106 -1.52 -2.80 13.24
CA HIS A 106 -1.86 -1.41 12.97
C HIS A 106 -3.31 -1.24 12.52
N ASP A 107 -3.84 -2.17 11.73
CA ASP A 107 -5.23 -2.11 11.28
C ASP A 107 -6.21 -2.45 12.43
N ALA A 108 -5.81 -3.28 13.39
CA ALA A 108 -6.55 -3.48 14.65
C ALA A 108 -6.60 -2.18 15.47
N ASP A 109 -5.47 -1.48 15.64
CA ASP A 109 -5.44 -0.18 16.32
C ASP A 109 -6.44 0.80 15.66
N VAL A 110 -6.51 0.84 14.33
CA VAL A 110 -7.43 1.72 13.58
C VAL A 110 -8.91 1.37 13.80
N LEU A 111 -9.24 0.09 14.02
CA LEU A 111 -10.61 -0.38 14.18
C LEU A 111 -11.13 -0.24 15.60
N PHE A 112 -10.30 -0.59 16.60
CA PHE A 112 -10.72 -0.78 17.97
C PHE A 112 -10.34 0.39 18.91
N ASP A 113 -9.43 1.28 18.50
CA ASP A 113 -9.11 2.49 19.24
C ASP A 113 -9.93 3.69 18.73
N ASP A 114 -10.95 4.07 19.48
CA ASP A 114 -11.79 5.25 19.20
C ASP A 114 -11.00 6.57 19.26
N ASN A 115 -9.82 6.58 19.91
CA ASN A 115 -8.93 7.74 19.99
C ASN A 115 -7.88 7.76 18.85
N PHE A 116 -7.98 6.86 17.88
CA PHE A 116 -7.01 6.78 16.78
C PHE A 116 -7.07 8.03 15.89
N ASN A 117 -6.12 8.95 16.09
CA ASN A 117 -6.04 10.21 15.35
C ASN A 117 -5.23 10.13 14.03
N GLY A 118 -5.17 8.96 13.38
CA GLY A 118 -4.56 8.84 12.05
C GLY A 118 -3.04 9.01 12.04
N GLY A 119 -2.42 8.95 13.22
CA GLY A 119 -0.99 9.06 13.40
C GLY A 119 -0.29 7.87 12.76
N THR A 120 0.17 8.02 11.52
CA THR A 120 1.07 7.02 10.93
C THR A 120 2.30 6.90 11.84
N LYS A 121 2.59 5.68 12.33
CA LYS A 121 3.87 5.38 13.00
C LYS A 121 4.98 6.03 12.16
N LYS A 122 5.68 7.00 12.74
CA LYS A 122 6.70 7.81 12.03
C LYS A 122 7.61 6.83 11.31
N LYS A 123 7.62 6.84 9.97
CA LYS A 123 8.59 6.06 9.18
C LYS A 123 9.95 6.29 9.84
N GLY A 124 10.52 5.23 10.41
CA GLY A 124 11.75 5.31 11.20
C GLY A 124 12.74 6.20 10.47
N LYS A 125 13.23 7.25 11.14
CA LYS A 125 14.10 8.25 10.50
C LYS A 125 15.24 7.50 9.81
N MET A 126 15.26 7.54 8.47
CA MET A 126 16.37 7.00 7.66
C MET A 126 17.69 7.45 8.29
N SER A 127 18.55 6.50 8.65
CA SER A 127 19.80 6.79 9.35
C SER A 127 20.61 7.84 8.58
N ARG A 128 21.32 8.73 9.28
CA ARG A 128 22.12 9.80 8.64
C ARG A 128 23.10 9.25 7.58
N GLN A 129 23.56 8.00 7.74
CA GLN A 129 24.43 7.31 6.79
C GLN A 129 23.73 7.01 5.44
N THR A 130 22.48 6.54 5.48
CA THR A 130 21.72 6.23 4.25
C THR A 130 21.36 7.51 3.49
N LYS A 131 21.02 8.60 4.21
CA LYS A 131 20.80 9.93 3.61
C LYS A 131 22.05 10.46 2.89
N LYS A 132 23.22 10.42 3.54
CA LYS A 132 24.50 10.85 2.92
C LYS A 132 24.87 10.03 1.68
N LYS A 133 24.61 8.72 1.67
CA LYS A 133 24.86 7.86 0.49
C LYS A 133 23.97 8.23 -0.70
N MET A 134 22.69 8.55 -0.46
CA MET A 134 21.76 8.97 -1.52
C MET A 134 22.13 10.33 -2.12
N GLU A 135 22.55 11.28 -1.28
CA GLU A 135 22.96 12.62 -1.71
C GLU A 135 24.21 12.57 -2.60
N LYS A 136 25.21 11.76 -2.22
CA LYS A 136 26.39 11.51 -3.06
C LYS A 136 26.03 10.88 -4.42
N LYS A 137 25.05 9.96 -4.47
CA LYS A 137 24.58 9.36 -5.73
C LYS A 137 23.89 10.40 -6.63
N LYS A 138 23.06 11.29 -6.07
CA LYS A 138 22.42 12.39 -6.82
C LYS A 138 23.45 13.38 -7.38
N ASN A 139 24.45 13.75 -6.60
CA ASN A 139 25.51 14.66 -7.07
C ASN A 139 26.35 14.02 -8.19
N LYS A 140 26.59 12.71 -8.12
CA LYS A 140 27.31 11.97 -9.17
C LYS A 140 26.48 11.82 -10.45
N SER A 141 25.17 11.62 -10.36
CA SER A 141 24.30 11.57 -11.56
C SER A 141 24.17 12.93 -12.23
N MET A 142 24.06 14.02 -11.45
CA MET A 142 24.02 15.39 -11.98
C MET A 142 25.32 15.78 -12.67
N LYS A 143 26.49 15.41 -12.10
CA LYS A 143 27.79 15.62 -12.77
C LYS A 143 27.89 14.88 -14.10
N ARG A 144 27.41 13.62 -14.16
CA ARG A 144 27.40 12.82 -15.40
C ARG A 144 26.44 13.36 -16.47
N LEU A 145 25.36 14.04 -16.07
CA LEU A 145 24.46 14.70 -17.01
C LEU A 145 25.09 15.99 -17.57
N LYS A 146 25.81 16.74 -16.73
CA LYS A 146 26.51 17.96 -17.13
C LYS A 146 27.72 17.69 -18.04
N SER A 147 28.39 16.54 -17.90
CA SER A 147 29.50 16.13 -18.76
C SER A 147 29.05 15.53 -20.10
N ARG A 148 27.74 15.50 -20.37
CA ARG A 148 27.13 14.95 -21.60
C ARG A 148 26.50 16.03 -22.48
N LYS A 149 26.52 17.29 -22.03
CA LYS A 149 26.28 18.50 -22.84
C LYS A 149 27.62 19.07 -23.23
#